data_AF-A0A831J5M8-F1
#
_entry.id   AF-A0A831J5M8-F1
#
_cell.length_a   1.000
_cell.length_b   1.000
_cell.length_c   1.000
_cell.angle_alpha   90.00
_cell.angle_beta   90.00
_cell.angle_gamma   90.00
#
_symmetry.space_group_name_H-M   'P 1'
#
loop_
_entity.id
_entity.type
_entity.pdbx_description
1 polymer ?
#
loop_
_entity_poly.entity_id
_entity_poly.type
_entity_poly.pdbx_seq_one_letter_code
_entity_poly.pdbx_strand_id
1 'polypeptide(L)'
;MTTKIRSTVTVVMAILTITFSLGCPGNPVQPTTPTSTATITCNKQANICSVDSGDAPLIDWTATNVENCVVKRDGVPVIGWAGLVGANNTPTLTANTVYSLECTGPNGSATASVSITVVAPVVIELTFVSRLTGQPVTGATVTVLEKNYVTDGQGVVKVIVPANTKSYFTVLAIATGFLPRGDAYTGTTSTFSMFQCYDGNCETQVKQMLYGDQSAPNNTGLHPLKRLKYPAVIGELSQNMADNPTVVAIHKQALSIAQTATGGAVFFSIGASNPASVPVKFSIDSATCPYVGCTTMVDVQNVAQSGKVQYRDLGGAVSLFDVAHEQGHVLRFEHHAFIGLMGGNLGGIVIDFSPAEKTYILQALRTEAGNTFPDNAPARR
;
A
#
# COMPACT_ATOMS: atom_id res chain seq x y z
N MET A 1 -77.17 48.63 -6.09
CA MET A 1 -76.93 49.04 -4.69
C MET A 1 -75.50 49.56 -4.58
N THR A 2 -75.38 50.86 -4.27
CA THR A 2 -74.24 51.60 -3.65
C THR A 2 -72.81 51.11 -3.94
N THR A 3 -71.89 51.88 -4.54
CA THR A 3 -71.48 53.23 -4.08
C THR A 3 -70.81 54.07 -5.19
N LYS A 4 -71.22 55.34 -5.21
CA LYS A 4 -70.68 56.59 -5.79
C LYS A 4 -69.28 56.90 -5.17
N ILE A 5 -68.29 57.63 -5.73
CA ILE A 5 -68.28 59.00 -6.27
C ILE A 5 -66.88 59.33 -6.86
N ARG A 6 -66.90 59.96 -8.03
CA ARG A 6 -66.14 61.11 -8.58
C ARG A 6 -64.64 61.27 -8.32
N SER A 7 -63.91 61.26 -9.45
CA SER A 7 -62.76 62.13 -9.69
C SER A 7 -63.15 63.60 -9.69
N THR A 8 -62.37 64.43 -9.01
CA THR A 8 -62.29 65.86 -9.27
C THR A 8 -60.83 66.27 -9.21
N VAL A 9 -60.32 66.79 -10.33
CA VAL A 9 -59.00 67.43 -10.44
C VAL A 9 -59.13 68.82 -9.83
N THR A 10 -58.20 69.20 -8.95
CA THR A 10 -58.08 70.55 -8.43
C THR A 10 -56.62 70.98 -8.53
N VAL A 11 -56.37 71.94 -9.42
CA VAL A 11 -55.11 72.67 -9.55
C VAL A 11 -54.99 73.58 -8.34
N VAL A 12 -54.01 73.30 -7.47
CA VAL A 12 -53.66 74.19 -6.36
C VAL A 12 -52.32 74.82 -6.70
N MET A 13 -52.35 76.12 -6.97
CA MET A 13 -51.15 76.97 -6.98
C MET A 13 -50.41 76.79 -5.65
N ALA A 14 -49.18 76.30 -5.72
CA ALA A 14 -48.30 76.18 -4.56
C ALA A 14 -48.05 77.58 -4.00
N ILE A 15 -48.70 77.88 -2.88
CA ILE A 15 -48.33 79.00 -2.02
C ILE A 15 -46.93 78.66 -1.50
N LEU A 16 -45.93 79.41 -1.96
CA LEU A 16 -44.57 79.40 -1.44
C LEU A 16 -44.61 79.87 0.02
N THR A 17 -44.81 78.92 0.93
CA THR A 17 -44.64 79.11 2.36
C THR A 17 -43.14 79.01 2.64
N ILE A 18 -42.48 80.16 2.69
CA ILE A 18 -41.11 80.26 3.22
C ILE A 18 -41.22 80.02 4.72
N THR A 19 -41.06 78.76 5.12
CA THR A 19 -40.81 78.40 6.51
C THR A 19 -39.32 78.58 6.76
N PHE A 20 -38.96 79.59 7.55
CA PHE A 20 -37.66 79.64 8.19
C PHE A 20 -37.59 78.52 9.22
N SER A 21 -37.19 77.31 8.80
CA SER A 21 -36.63 76.37 9.76
C SER A 21 -35.23 76.88 10.06
N LEU A 22 -35.00 77.33 11.28
CA LEU A 22 -33.65 77.46 11.83
C LEU A 22 -33.04 76.07 11.73
N GLY A 23 -32.24 75.85 10.68
CA GLY A 23 -31.42 74.66 10.56
C GLY A 23 -30.56 74.60 11.80
N CYS A 24 -30.88 73.68 12.71
CA CYS A 24 -29.85 73.20 13.61
C CYS A 24 -28.74 72.66 12.69
N PRO A 25 -27.48 73.08 12.87
CA PRO A 25 -26.37 72.49 12.13
C PRO A 25 -26.48 70.98 12.31
N GLY A 26 -26.42 70.25 11.18
CA GLY A 26 -26.59 68.80 11.17
C GLY A 26 -25.78 68.21 12.31
N ASN A 27 -26.44 67.38 13.12
CA ASN A 27 -25.75 66.59 14.13
C ASN A 27 -24.56 65.95 13.41
N PRO A 28 -23.30 66.24 13.78
CA PRO A 28 -22.17 65.60 13.13
C PRO A 28 -22.45 64.10 13.24
N VAL A 29 -22.41 63.37 12.11
CA VAL A 29 -22.39 61.92 12.17
C VAL A 29 -21.20 61.59 13.06
N GLN A 30 -21.47 61.23 14.31
CA GLN A 30 -20.43 60.89 15.27
C GLN A 30 -19.64 59.76 14.61
N PRO A 31 -18.32 59.91 14.41
CA PRO A 31 -17.50 58.83 13.89
C PRO A 31 -17.79 57.60 14.74
N THR A 32 -18.37 56.55 14.14
CA THR A 32 -18.62 55.31 14.86
C THR A 32 -17.26 54.78 15.28
N THR A 33 -17.01 54.80 16.59
CA THR A 33 -15.75 54.34 17.16
C THR A 33 -15.49 52.91 16.65
N PRO A 34 -14.32 52.63 16.05
CA PRO A 34 -14.08 51.35 15.42
C PRO A 34 -14.07 50.24 16.48
N THR A 35 -14.88 49.20 16.26
CA THR A 35 -15.06 48.11 17.23
C THR A 35 -13.76 47.32 17.41
N SER A 36 -13.39 47.08 18.67
CA SER A 36 -12.30 46.19 19.04
C SER A 36 -12.57 44.76 18.55
N THR A 37 -11.58 44.16 17.87
CA THR A 37 -11.68 42.76 17.42
C THR A 37 -10.44 41.98 17.83
N ALA A 38 -10.64 40.68 18.09
CA ALA A 38 -9.61 39.73 18.47
C ALA A 38 -9.86 38.42 17.73
N THR A 39 -8.80 37.75 17.32
CA THR A 39 -8.83 36.42 16.71
C THR A 39 -7.70 35.58 17.29
N ILE A 40 -7.98 34.32 17.54
CA ILE A 40 -6.99 33.32 17.94
C ILE A 40 -7.33 32.02 17.22
N THR A 41 -6.31 31.35 16.69
CA THR A 41 -6.45 30.11 15.95
C THR A 41 -5.40 29.10 16.39
N CYS A 42 -5.70 27.81 16.21
CA CYS A 42 -4.77 26.71 16.41
C CYS A 42 -4.57 26.03 15.06
N ASN A 43 -3.33 25.96 14.56
CA ASN A 43 -3.01 25.48 13.22
C ASN A 43 -3.94 26.09 12.14
N LYS A 44 -4.22 27.40 12.25
CA LYS A 44 -5.15 28.17 11.40
C LYS A 44 -6.63 27.80 11.51
N GLN A 45 -7.03 26.94 12.45
CA GLN A 45 -8.42 26.63 12.76
C GLN A 45 -8.94 27.57 13.86
N ALA A 46 -10.11 28.18 13.63
CA ALA A 46 -10.81 29.00 14.60
C ALA A 46 -11.77 28.17 15.46
N ASN A 47 -12.03 28.62 16.69
CA ASN A 47 -12.95 28.03 17.68
C ASN A 47 -12.56 26.64 18.21
N ILE A 48 -12.34 25.66 17.34
CA ILE A 48 -11.99 24.28 17.70
C ILE A 48 -10.81 23.82 16.86
N CYS A 49 -9.91 23.08 17.50
CA CYS A 49 -8.75 22.43 16.88
C CYS A 49 -8.63 21.01 17.44
N SER A 50 -8.22 20.06 16.61
CA SER A 50 -7.96 18.68 17.05
C SER A 50 -6.51 18.34 16.76
N VAL A 51 -5.79 17.85 17.75
CA VAL A 51 -4.37 17.46 17.63
C VAL A 51 -4.16 16.10 18.28
N ASP A 52 -3.12 15.37 17.87
CA ASP A 52 -2.78 14.11 18.51
C ASP A 52 -2.04 14.36 19.82
N SER A 53 -2.17 13.44 20.78
CA SER A 53 -1.43 13.51 22.03
C SER A 53 0.08 13.52 21.78
N GLY A 54 0.76 14.54 22.30
CA GLY A 54 2.18 14.79 22.09
C GLY A 54 2.46 15.88 21.04
N ASP A 55 1.47 16.34 20.29
CA ASP A 55 1.64 17.43 19.34
C ASP A 55 1.83 18.78 20.03
N ALA A 56 2.54 19.67 19.34
CA ALA A 56 2.78 21.06 19.74
C ALA A 56 2.15 22.01 18.69
N PRO A 57 0.82 22.22 18.69
CA PRO A 57 0.17 23.09 17.71
C PRO A 57 0.67 24.53 17.75
N LEU A 58 0.61 25.19 16.59
CA LEU A 58 0.85 26.61 16.43
C LEU A 58 -0.39 27.41 16.85
N ILE A 59 -0.21 28.36 17.76
CA ILE A 59 -1.24 29.32 18.16
C ILE A 59 -0.90 30.67 17.54
N ASP A 60 -1.80 31.15 16.68
CA ASP A 60 -1.67 32.43 16.00
C ASP A 60 -2.81 33.34 16.43
N TRP A 61 -2.50 34.62 16.66
CA TRP A 61 -3.50 35.61 17.04
C TRP A 61 -3.28 36.96 16.36
N THR A 62 -4.39 37.67 16.15
CA THR A 62 -4.38 39.06 15.69
C THR A 62 -5.50 39.84 16.35
N ALA A 63 -5.29 41.13 16.58
CA ALA A 63 -6.30 42.02 17.13
C ALA A 63 -6.21 43.42 16.50
N THR A 64 -7.36 44.11 16.40
CA THR A 64 -7.45 45.47 15.88
C THR A 64 -8.29 46.36 16.79
N ASN A 65 -8.02 47.66 16.78
CA ASN A 65 -8.67 48.67 17.63
C ASN A 65 -8.56 48.34 19.14
N VAL A 66 -7.43 47.78 19.55
CA VAL A 66 -7.02 47.49 20.94
C VAL A 66 -5.53 47.84 21.10
N GLU A 67 -5.06 48.04 22.33
CA GLU A 67 -3.68 48.45 22.61
C GLU A 67 -2.83 47.32 23.17
N ASN A 68 -3.44 46.43 23.96
CA ASN A 68 -2.73 45.36 24.65
C ASN A 68 -3.53 44.07 24.52
N CYS A 69 -2.83 42.97 24.25
CA CYS A 69 -3.41 41.63 24.24
C CYS A 69 -2.49 40.65 24.95
N VAL A 70 -3.08 39.71 25.68
CA VAL A 70 -2.37 38.62 26.37
C VAL A 70 -3.04 37.31 26.02
N VAL A 71 -2.23 36.32 25.63
CA VAL A 71 -2.71 34.94 25.47
C VAL A 71 -2.70 34.24 26.83
N LYS A 72 -3.79 33.55 27.14
CA LYS A 72 -3.93 32.71 28.32
C LYS A 72 -4.14 31.25 27.90
N ARG A 73 -3.57 30.34 28.68
CA ARG A 73 -3.79 28.90 28.61
C ARG A 73 -4.60 28.49 29.84
N ASP A 74 -5.79 27.95 29.64
CA ASP A 74 -6.71 27.54 30.71
C ASP A 74 -6.93 28.65 31.76
N GLY A 75 -7.01 29.90 31.29
CA GLY A 75 -7.20 31.08 32.14
C GLY A 75 -5.93 31.69 32.75
N VAL A 76 -4.77 31.07 32.56
CA VAL A 76 -3.47 31.56 33.08
C VAL A 76 -2.66 32.24 31.96
N PRO A 77 -2.18 33.49 32.13
CA PRO A 77 -1.32 34.16 31.15
C PRO A 77 -0.08 33.34 30.77
N VAL A 78 0.17 33.21 29.48
CA VAL A 78 1.38 32.55 28.95
C VAL A 78 2.49 33.59 28.83
N ILE A 79 3.59 33.39 29.56
CA ILE A 79 4.71 34.32 29.56
C ILE A 79 5.29 34.43 28.15
N GLY A 80 5.43 35.67 27.65
CA GLY A 80 5.98 35.96 26.33
C GLY A 80 4.97 35.87 25.17
N TRP A 81 3.71 35.50 25.42
CA TRP A 81 2.67 35.45 24.39
C TRP A 81 1.71 36.64 24.57
N ALA A 82 2.17 37.79 24.08
CA ALA A 82 1.47 39.06 24.19
C ALA A 82 1.66 39.90 22.92
N GLY A 83 0.91 40.99 22.81
CA GLY A 83 0.93 41.91 21.68
C GLY A 83 -0.20 41.67 20.69
N LEU A 84 -0.37 42.61 19.76
CA LEU A 84 -1.53 42.66 18.86
C LEU A 84 -1.50 41.57 17.78
N VAL A 85 -0.32 41.08 17.43
CA VAL A 85 -0.11 40.01 16.45
C VAL A 85 0.99 39.10 16.98
N GLY A 86 0.78 37.79 16.91
CA GLY A 86 1.79 36.83 17.30
C GLY A 86 1.45 35.40 16.87
N ALA A 87 2.47 34.56 16.94
CA ALA A 87 2.46 33.18 16.49
C ALA A 87 3.47 32.39 17.33
N ASN A 88 3.04 31.38 18.07
CA ASN A 88 3.94 30.53 18.86
C ASN A 88 3.44 29.08 18.93
N ASN A 89 4.37 28.12 18.87
CA ASN A 89 4.04 26.73 19.15
C ASN A 89 3.83 26.51 20.64
N THR A 90 2.79 25.78 20.99
CA THR A 90 2.56 25.31 22.36
C THR A 90 3.64 24.31 22.80
N PRO A 91 3.80 24.05 24.11
CA PRO A 91 4.40 22.79 24.56
C PRO A 91 3.57 21.59 24.07
N THR A 92 4.18 20.41 24.05
CA THR A 92 3.47 19.17 23.69
C THR A 92 2.22 18.96 24.57
N LEU A 93 1.06 18.79 23.95
CA LEU A 93 -0.21 18.67 24.66
C LEU A 93 -0.57 17.19 24.87
N THR A 94 -0.91 16.82 26.11
CA THR A 94 -1.39 15.47 26.48
C THR A 94 -2.82 15.46 27.00
N ALA A 95 -3.44 16.64 27.12
CA ALA A 95 -4.81 16.83 27.58
C ALA A 95 -5.45 18.03 26.88
N ASN A 96 -6.78 18.01 26.78
CA ASN A 96 -7.56 19.12 26.23
C ASN A 96 -7.18 20.43 26.91
N THR A 97 -7.03 21.48 26.11
CA THR A 97 -6.52 22.78 26.56
C THR A 97 -7.31 23.88 25.86
N VAL A 98 -7.62 24.96 26.56
CA VAL A 98 -8.22 26.16 25.96
C VAL A 98 -7.20 27.29 25.92
N TYR A 99 -7.02 27.88 24.74
CA TYR A 99 -6.26 29.12 24.60
C TYR A 99 -7.23 30.28 24.36
N SER A 100 -7.05 31.37 25.10
CA SER A 100 -7.85 32.58 24.95
C SER A 100 -6.96 33.79 24.76
N LEU A 101 -7.34 34.69 23.86
CA LEU A 101 -6.77 36.02 23.74
C LEU A 101 -7.66 37.01 24.47
N GLU A 102 -7.10 37.75 25.42
CA GLU A 102 -7.78 38.87 26.07
C GLU A 102 -7.08 40.17 25.68
N CYS A 103 -7.84 41.08 25.09
CA CYS A 103 -7.37 42.36 24.63
C CYS A 103 -8.11 43.52 25.28
N THR A 104 -7.39 44.61 25.56
CA THR A 104 -7.92 45.86 26.12
C THR A 104 -7.48 47.04 25.28
N GLY A 105 -8.38 48.00 25.09
CA GLY A 105 -8.05 49.29 24.50
C GLY A 105 -9.09 50.37 24.85
N PRO A 106 -8.85 51.62 24.41
CA PRO A 106 -9.72 52.76 24.70
C PRO A 106 -11.12 52.61 24.10
N ASN A 107 -11.27 51.77 23.08
CA ASN A 107 -12.54 51.50 22.39
C ASN A 107 -13.28 50.27 22.94
N GLY A 108 -12.79 49.68 24.04
CA GLY A 108 -13.35 48.50 24.68
C GLY A 108 -12.38 47.32 24.75
N SER A 109 -12.86 46.20 25.27
CA SER A 109 -12.15 44.93 25.30
C SER A 109 -12.62 44.00 24.20
N ALA A 110 -11.72 43.17 23.68
CA ALA A 110 -12.05 42.08 22.77
C ALA A 110 -11.47 40.77 23.29
N THR A 111 -12.20 39.68 23.13
CA THR A 111 -11.76 38.35 23.53
C THR A 111 -12.02 37.34 22.44
N ALA A 112 -11.10 36.40 22.27
CA ALA A 112 -11.27 35.25 21.38
C ALA A 112 -10.77 33.99 22.09
N SER A 113 -11.27 32.81 21.71
CA SER A 113 -10.78 31.55 22.25
C SER A 113 -10.77 30.45 21.21
N VAL A 114 -9.88 29.48 21.40
CA VAL A 114 -9.83 28.23 20.66
C VAL A 114 -9.70 27.07 21.65
N SER A 115 -10.59 26.10 21.52
CA SER A 115 -10.58 24.87 22.31
C SER A 115 -9.81 23.79 21.54
N ILE A 116 -8.75 23.26 22.14
CA ILE A 116 -7.92 22.21 21.55
C ILE A 116 -8.33 20.88 22.18
N THR A 117 -8.84 19.98 21.34
CA THR A 117 -9.11 18.59 21.70
C THR A 117 -7.87 17.77 21.41
N VAL A 118 -7.35 17.09 22.43
CA VAL A 118 -6.24 16.15 22.30
C VAL A 118 -6.79 14.75 22.10
N VAL A 119 -6.43 14.14 20.97
CA VAL A 119 -6.87 12.79 20.60
C VAL A 119 -5.84 11.78 21.08
N ALA A 120 -6.31 10.79 21.86
CA ALA A 120 -5.46 9.70 22.32
C ALA A 120 -5.00 8.81 21.15
N PRO A 121 -3.80 8.21 21.22
CA PRO A 121 -3.35 7.26 20.21
C PRO A 121 -4.23 6.01 20.18
N VAL A 122 -4.22 5.32 19.05
CA VAL A 122 -5.02 4.12 18.79
C VAL A 122 -4.13 2.88 18.86
N VAL A 123 -4.65 1.80 19.41
CA VAL A 123 -4.01 0.47 19.37
C VAL A 123 -4.53 -0.29 18.16
N ILE A 124 -3.63 -0.72 17.28
CA ILE A 124 -3.93 -1.53 16.10
C ILE A 124 -3.30 -2.91 16.30
N GLU A 125 -4.06 -3.97 16.06
CA GLU A 125 -3.57 -5.34 16.09
C GLU A 125 -3.15 -5.78 14.69
N LEU A 126 -1.91 -6.26 14.55
CA LEU A 126 -1.35 -6.81 13.33
C LEU A 126 -0.99 -8.29 13.56
N THR A 127 -1.22 -9.12 12.54
CA THR A 127 -0.94 -10.56 12.56
C THR A 127 0.06 -10.92 11.47
N PHE A 128 1.04 -11.76 11.80
CA PHE A 128 2.06 -12.23 10.88
C PHE A 128 2.04 -13.75 10.78
N VAL A 129 1.94 -14.26 9.56
CA VAL A 129 1.84 -15.71 9.28
C VAL A 129 2.82 -16.13 8.19
N SER A 130 3.27 -17.38 8.22
CA SER A 130 4.02 -17.98 7.11
C SER A 130 3.11 -18.11 5.90
N ARG A 131 3.56 -17.61 4.75
CA ARG A 131 2.83 -17.79 3.49
C ARG A 131 2.69 -19.25 3.08
N LEU A 132 3.69 -20.06 3.41
CA LEU A 132 3.72 -21.47 3.04
C LEU A 132 2.70 -22.27 3.86
N THR A 133 2.70 -22.10 5.18
CA THR A 133 1.99 -22.99 6.11
C THR A 133 0.76 -22.33 6.76
N GLY A 134 0.62 -21.01 6.69
CA GLY A 134 -0.38 -20.23 7.41
C GLY A 134 -0.13 -20.14 8.92
N GLN A 135 0.97 -20.72 9.42
CA GLN A 135 1.28 -20.73 10.85
C GLN A 135 1.79 -19.37 11.34
N PRO A 136 1.55 -19.02 12.61
CA PRO A 136 2.08 -17.82 13.23
C PRO A 136 3.60 -17.64 13.04
N VAL A 137 4.04 -16.40 12.77
CA VAL A 137 5.45 -16.03 12.82
C VAL A 137 5.75 -15.38 14.17
N THR A 138 6.30 -16.17 15.09
CA THR A 138 6.65 -15.74 16.45
C THR A 138 8.03 -15.07 16.50
N GLY A 139 8.18 -14.04 17.34
CA GLY A 139 9.46 -13.37 17.56
C GLY A 139 9.93 -12.50 16.38
N ALA A 140 9.05 -12.14 15.46
CA ALA A 140 9.34 -11.18 14.41
C ALA A 140 9.49 -9.78 15.00
N THR A 141 10.55 -9.06 14.63
CA THR A 141 10.68 -7.64 14.90
C THR A 141 9.84 -6.88 13.88
N VAL A 142 8.86 -6.11 14.36
CA VAL A 142 7.94 -5.32 13.55
C VAL A 142 8.20 -3.84 13.83
N THR A 143 8.62 -3.10 12.81
CA THR A 143 8.85 -1.66 12.88
C THR A 143 7.65 -0.92 12.29
N VAL A 144 7.04 -0.04 13.08
CA VAL A 144 5.95 0.86 12.69
C VAL A 144 6.24 2.25 13.23
N LEU A 145 6.27 3.27 12.36
CA LEU A 145 6.57 4.66 12.74
C LEU A 145 7.84 4.77 13.60
N GLU A 146 8.92 4.10 13.15
CA GLU A 146 10.24 4.04 13.82
C GLU A 146 10.27 3.33 15.18
N LYS A 147 9.13 2.79 15.64
CA LYS A 147 9.05 1.99 16.87
C LYS A 147 9.08 0.52 16.56
N ASN A 148 9.86 -0.23 17.34
CA ASN A 148 9.96 -1.68 17.23
C ASN A 148 9.01 -2.37 18.21
N TYR A 149 8.37 -3.40 17.70
CA TYR A 149 7.51 -4.31 18.43
C TYR A 149 7.92 -5.74 18.12
N VAL A 150 7.46 -6.71 18.91
CA VAL A 150 7.78 -8.13 18.72
C VAL A 150 6.49 -8.94 18.69
N THR A 151 6.36 -9.84 17.73
CA THR A 151 5.20 -10.72 17.65
C THR A 151 5.21 -11.78 18.75
N ASP A 152 4.03 -12.05 19.30
CA ASP A 152 3.84 -13.08 20.33
C ASP A 152 3.78 -14.51 19.76
N GLY A 153 3.44 -15.47 20.61
CA GLY A 153 3.29 -16.89 20.23
C GLY A 153 2.18 -17.15 19.20
N GLN A 154 1.26 -16.20 18.99
CA GLN A 154 0.22 -16.25 17.97
C GLN A 154 0.59 -15.43 16.72
N GLY A 155 1.80 -14.88 16.67
CA GLY A 155 2.25 -14.04 15.55
C GLY A 155 1.60 -12.66 15.56
N VAL A 156 1.03 -12.26 16.69
CA VAL A 156 0.26 -11.02 16.84
C VAL A 156 1.12 -9.95 17.51
N VAL A 157 0.90 -8.70 17.11
CA VAL A 157 1.51 -7.53 17.73
C VAL A 157 0.49 -6.38 17.83
N LYS A 158 0.49 -5.69 18.97
CA LYS A 158 -0.36 -4.52 19.21
C LYS A 158 0.49 -3.26 19.10
N VAL A 159 0.31 -2.51 18.02
CA VAL A 159 1.06 -1.28 17.74
C VAL A 159 0.27 -0.06 18.19
N ILE A 160 0.96 0.94 18.74
CA ILE A 160 0.36 2.20 19.17
C ILE A 160 0.68 3.26 18.13
N VAL A 161 -0.35 3.81 17.49
CA VAL A 161 -0.21 4.80 16.41
C VAL A 161 -0.98 6.09 16.74
N PRO A 162 -0.49 7.27 16.31
CA PRO A 162 -1.26 8.52 16.38
C PRO A 162 -2.59 8.40 15.64
N ALA A 163 -3.64 9.05 16.14
CA ALA A 163 -4.99 8.87 15.61
C ALA A 163 -5.14 9.37 14.16
N ASN A 164 -4.32 10.33 13.74
CA ASN A 164 -4.27 10.80 12.34
C ASN A 164 -3.67 9.77 11.35
N THR A 165 -2.89 8.79 11.83
CA THR A 165 -2.27 7.73 11.01
C THR A 165 -3.02 6.40 11.06
N LYS A 166 -4.11 6.31 11.84
CA LYS A 166 -4.83 5.05 12.09
C LYS A 166 -5.38 4.36 10.83
N SER A 167 -5.48 5.06 9.71
CA SER A 167 -5.95 4.50 8.42
C SER A 167 -4.81 4.06 7.51
N TYR A 168 -3.57 4.52 7.76
CA TYR A 168 -2.44 4.22 6.90
C TYR A 168 -1.10 4.40 7.62
N PHE A 169 -0.25 3.36 7.56
CA PHE A 169 1.17 3.44 7.94
C PHE A 169 1.95 2.30 7.28
N THR A 170 3.27 2.46 7.19
CA THR A 170 4.15 1.40 6.70
C THR A 170 4.55 0.44 7.82
N VAL A 171 4.75 -0.81 7.44
CA VAL A 171 5.13 -1.92 8.31
C VAL A 171 6.37 -2.57 7.72
N LEU A 172 7.41 -2.73 8.52
CA LEU A 172 8.56 -3.56 8.20
C LEU A 172 8.65 -4.70 9.20
N ALA A 173 8.60 -5.95 8.74
CA ALA A 173 8.74 -7.13 9.59
C ALA A 173 9.96 -7.95 9.20
N ILE A 174 10.75 -8.32 10.21
CA ILE A 174 11.97 -9.13 10.06
C ILE A 174 11.88 -10.30 11.04
N ALA A 175 12.04 -11.51 10.54
CA ALA A 175 12.03 -12.74 11.32
C ALA A 175 13.08 -13.72 10.82
N THR A 176 13.69 -14.48 11.73
CA THR A 176 14.63 -15.54 11.34
C THR A 176 13.91 -16.60 10.51
N GLY A 177 14.51 -17.00 9.38
CA GLY A 177 13.89 -17.97 8.48
C GLY A 177 12.81 -17.38 7.57
N PHE A 178 12.71 -16.05 7.46
CA PHE A 178 11.80 -15.36 6.53
C PHE A 178 12.51 -14.22 5.81
N LEU A 179 12.07 -13.91 4.58
CA LEU A 179 12.48 -12.68 3.91
C LEU A 179 11.89 -11.47 4.65
N PRO A 180 12.62 -10.34 4.72
CA PRO A 180 12.07 -9.09 5.21
C PRO A 180 10.81 -8.71 4.44
N ARG A 181 9.75 -8.34 5.17
CA ARG A 181 8.46 -7.94 4.59
C ARG A 181 8.23 -6.47 4.82
N GLY A 182 8.26 -5.68 3.75
CA GLY A 182 7.79 -4.30 3.74
C GLY A 182 6.36 -4.23 3.16
N ASP A 183 5.44 -3.59 3.87
CA ASP A 183 4.06 -3.45 3.42
C ASP A 183 3.39 -2.19 4.00
N ALA A 184 2.15 -1.91 3.58
CA ALA A 184 1.32 -0.85 4.13
C ALA A 184 0.09 -1.42 4.83
N TYR A 185 -0.17 -0.93 6.04
CA TYR A 185 -1.47 -1.02 6.66
C TYR A 185 -2.43 -0.02 5.98
N THR A 186 -3.64 -0.43 5.64
CA THR A 186 -4.64 0.42 4.93
C THR A 186 -5.99 0.49 5.65
N GLY A 187 -6.01 0.38 6.98
CA GLY A 187 -7.24 0.37 7.79
C GLY A 187 -7.96 -0.98 7.83
N THR A 188 -7.80 -1.79 6.78
CA THR A 188 -8.46 -3.10 6.60
C THR A 188 -7.49 -4.27 6.60
N THR A 189 -6.26 -4.07 6.12
CA THR A 189 -5.22 -5.11 6.05
C THR A 189 -4.49 -5.21 7.39
N SER A 190 -4.88 -6.19 8.22
CA SER A 190 -4.21 -6.46 9.51
C SER A 190 -3.38 -7.75 9.52
N THR A 191 -3.42 -8.56 8.45
CA THR A 191 -2.67 -9.81 8.36
C THR A 191 -1.62 -9.74 7.26
N PHE A 192 -0.36 -10.01 7.59
CA PHE A 192 0.78 -9.99 6.68
C PHE A 192 1.36 -11.40 6.54
N SER A 193 1.46 -11.88 5.30
CA SER A 193 2.04 -13.19 5.00
C SER A 193 3.52 -13.06 4.65
N MET A 194 4.39 -13.58 5.52
CA MET A 194 5.84 -13.58 5.36
C MET A 194 6.32 -14.74 4.48
N PHE A 195 7.30 -14.48 3.63
CA PHE A 195 7.87 -15.47 2.72
C PHE A 195 8.94 -16.29 3.46
N GLN A 196 8.71 -17.59 3.63
CA GLN A 196 9.57 -18.49 4.38
C GLN A 196 10.82 -18.88 3.59
N CYS A 197 11.97 -18.82 4.25
CA CYS A 197 13.28 -19.22 3.75
C CYS A 197 13.55 -20.69 4.06
N TYR A 198 14.15 -21.43 3.13
CA TYR A 198 14.45 -22.85 3.33
C TYR A 198 15.75 -23.06 4.15
N ASP A 199 16.80 -22.26 3.95
CA ASP A 199 18.14 -22.48 4.55
C ASP A 199 18.90 -21.20 4.98
N GLY A 200 18.24 -20.04 4.99
CA GLY A 200 18.84 -18.76 5.41
C GLY A 200 19.54 -17.95 4.31
N ASN A 201 19.82 -18.52 3.12
CA ASN A 201 20.33 -17.77 1.95
C ASN A 201 19.20 -17.38 0.98
N CYS A 202 18.06 -16.97 1.51
CA CYS A 202 16.83 -16.88 0.75
C CYS A 202 16.75 -15.70 -0.22
N GLU A 203 17.39 -14.57 0.05
CA GLU A 203 17.28 -13.40 -0.83
C GLU A 203 17.80 -13.71 -2.24
N THR A 204 19.02 -14.22 -2.36
CA THR A 204 19.61 -14.56 -3.65
C THR A 204 18.90 -15.75 -4.30
N GLN A 205 18.57 -16.79 -3.54
CA GLN A 205 17.83 -17.96 -4.07
C GLN A 205 16.48 -17.55 -4.67
N VAL A 206 15.67 -16.83 -3.90
CA VAL A 206 14.34 -16.38 -4.32
C VAL A 206 14.44 -15.42 -5.50
N LYS A 207 15.40 -14.48 -5.48
CA LYS A 207 15.62 -13.58 -6.62
C LYS A 207 15.98 -14.32 -7.90
N GLN A 208 16.88 -15.31 -7.85
CA GLN A 208 17.25 -16.08 -9.03
C GLN A 208 16.07 -16.93 -9.51
N MET A 209 15.47 -17.70 -8.62
CA MET A 209 14.44 -18.69 -8.95
C MET A 209 13.12 -18.09 -9.42
N LEU A 210 12.64 -17.01 -8.79
CA LEU A 210 11.28 -16.48 -9.01
C LEU A 210 11.24 -15.13 -9.74
N TYR A 211 12.31 -14.35 -9.66
CA TYR A 211 12.38 -12.98 -10.17
C TYR A 211 13.56 -12.75 -11.12
N GLY A 212 14.31 -13.81 -11.46
CA GLY A 212 15.55 -13.74 -12.23
C GLY A 212 15.27 -13.55 -13.71
N ASP A 213 16.17 -13.98 -14.59
CA ASP A 213 15.79 -14.24 -15.98
C ASP A 213 16.54 -15.47 -16.50
N GLN A 214 16.13 -15.93 -17.69
CA GLN A 214 16.67 -17.13 -18.34
C GLN A 214 18.15 -17.03 -18.73
N SER A 215 18.82 -15.88 -18.54
CA SER A 215 20.11 -15.61 -19.19
C SER A 215 21.35 -16.01 -18.39
N ALA A 216 21.26 -16.13 -17.05
CA ALA A 216 22.33 -16.69 -16.21
C ALA A 216 21.96 -16.75 -14.71
N PRO A 217 22.62 -17.62 -13.92
CA PRO A 217 22.51 -17.64 -12.45
C PRO A 217 22.93 -16.34 -11.76
N ASN A 218 23.50 -15.36 -12.46
CA ASN A 218 23.97 -14.09 -11.87
C ASN A 218 22.94 -12.95 -11.99
N ASN A 219 21.73 -13.22 -12.49
CA ASN A 219 20.77 -12.18 -12.80
C ASN A 219 19.59 -12.16 -11.83
N THR A 220 19.71 -11.35 -10.77
CA THR A 220 18.76 -11.38 -9.64
C THR A 220 17.74 -10.24 -9.72
N GLY A 221 16.44 -10.57 -9.76
CA GLY A 221 15.35 -9.61 -9.49
C GLY A 221 15.03 -8.64 -10.63
N LEU A 222 15.02 -9.11 -11.87
CA LEU A 222 14.77 -8.29 -13.06
C LEU A 222 13.31 -8.19 -13.48
N HIS A 223 12.48 -9.18 -13.15
CA HIS A 223 11.07 -9.17 -13.56
C HIS A 223 10.10 -9.38 -12.41
N PRO A 224 8.86 -8.87 -12.53
CA PRO A 224 7.78 -9.22 -11.62
C PRO A 224 7.49 -10.73 -11.63
N LEU A 225 6.96 -11.26 -10.54
CA LEU A 225 6.60 -12.66 -10.41
C LEU A 225 5.60 -13.04 -11.51
N LYS A 226 5.95 -14.07 -12.29
CA LYS A 226 5.09 -14.62 -13.32
C LYS A 226 4.33 -15.82 -12.79
N ARG A 227 3.09 -16.01 -13.25
CA ARG A 227 2.24 -17.14 -12.83
C ARG A 227 1.58 -17.84 -13.98
N LEU A 228 1.13 -19.06 -13.74
CA LEU A 228 0.18 -19.76 -14.60
C LEU A 228 -1.22 -19.14 -14.43
N LYS A 229 -1.97 -19.01 -15.52
CA LYS A 229 -3.36 -18.53 -15.47
C LYS A 229 -4.29 -19.45 -14.70
N TYR A 230 -4.08 -20.75 -14.85
CA TYR A 230 -4.93 -21.78 -14.28
C TYR A 230 -4.09 -22.77 -13.47
N PRO A 231 -4.68 -23.44 -12.47
CA PRO A 231 -4.03 -24.51 -11.71
C PRO A 231 -4.00 -25.83 -12.51
N ALA A 232 -3.88 -25.75 -13.84
CA ALA A 232 -3.80 -26.89 -14.73
C ALA A 232 -2.95 -26.56 -15.95
N VAL A 233 -2.05 -27.47 -16.32
CA VAL A 233 -1.23 -27.42 -17.52
C VAL A 233 -1.51 -28.67 -18.34
N ILE A 234 -1.80 -28.48 -19.63
CA ILE A 234 -2.01 -29.58 -20.56
C ILE A 234 -0.93 -29.54 -21.64
N GLY A 235 -0.17 -30.63 -21.70
CA GLY A 235 0.84 -30.87 -22.71
C GLY A 235 0.27 -31.42 -23.99
N GLU A 236 0.54 -30.73 -25.09
CA GLU A 236 0.20 -31.15 -26.45
C GLU A 236 1.48 -31.60 -27.16
N LEU A 237 1.68 -32.91 -27.27
CA LEU A 237 2.82 -33.46 -28.01
C LEU A 237 2.60 -33.29 -29.52
N SER A 238 3.64 -32.88 -30.25
CA SER A 238 3.64 -32.96 -31.71
C SER A 238 3.48 -34.43 -32.16
N GLN A 239 2.95 -34.64 -33.37
CA GLN A 239 2.59 -35.98 -33.85
C GLN A 239 3.75 -36.99 -33.74
N ASN A 240 4.94 -36.61 -34.19
CA ASN A 240 6.15 -37.43 -34.11
C ASN A 240 6.58 -37.79 -32.68
N MET A 241 6.24 -36.96 -31.69
CA MET A 241 6.47 -37.25 -30.27
C MET A 241 5.37 -38.13 -29.69
N ALA A 242 4.12 -37.89 -30.08
CA ALA A 242 2.96 -38.67 -29.64
C ALA A 242 3.02 -40.13 -30.12
N ASP A 243 3.57 -40.36 -31.32
CA ASP A 243 3.77 -41.69 -31.89
C ASP A 243 4.93 -42.48 -31.25
N ASN A 244 5.77 -41.82 -30.45
CA ASN A 244 6.90 -42.46 -29.77
C ASN A 244 6.55 -42.78 -28.30
N PRO A 245 6.36 -44.07 -27.94
CA PRO A 245 5.91 -44.44 -26.59
C PRO A 245 6.92 -44.08 -25.50
N THR A 246 8.22 -44.06 -25.81
CA THR A 246 9.26 -43.66 -24.86
C THR A 246 9.17 -42.17 -24.53
N VAL A 247 8.99 -41.33 -25.56
CA VAL A 247 8.80 -39.88 -25.38
C VAL A 247 7.57 -39.61 -24.52
N VAL A 248 6.44 -40.26 -24.83
CA VAL A 248 5.19 -40.14 -24.06
C VAL A 248 5.40 -40.55 -22.59
N ALA A 249 6.09 -41.66 -22.33
CA ALA A 249 6.35 -42.14 -20.97
C ALA A 249 7.20 -41.16 -20.16
N ILE A 250 8.29 -40.65 -20.75
CA ILE A 250 9.19 -39.69 -20.09
C ILE A 250 8.45 -38.37 -19.78
N HIS A 251 7.64 -37.86 -20.72
CA HIS A 251 6.86 -36.65 -20.49
C HIS A 251 5.83 -36.83 -19.39
N LYS A 252 5.12 -37.97 -19.34
CA LYS A 252 4.21 -38.27 -18.22
C LYS A 252 4.95 -38.30 -16.88
N GLN A 253 6.14 -38.88 -16.83
CA GLN A 253 6.95 -38.94 -15.62
C GLN A 253 7.41 -37.55 -15.17
N ALA A 254 7.91 -36.72 -16.09
CA ALA A 254 8.32 -35.34 -15.82
C ALA A 254 7.15 -34.47 -15.32
N LEU A 255 5.96 -34.61 -15.93
CA LEU A 255 4.75 -33.94 -15.47
C LEU A 255 4.34 -34.39 -14.07
N SER A 256 4.52 -35.66 -13.72
CA SER A 256 4.30 -36.16 -12.36
C SER A 256 5.28 -35.57 -11.34
N ILE A 257 6.54 -35.35 -11.72
CA ILE A 257 7.55 -34.67 -10.90
C ILE A 257 7.12 -33.23 -10.63
N ALA A 258 6.74 -32.49 -11.69
CA ALA A 258 6.23 -31.12 -11.57
C ALA A 258 4.97 -31.04 -10.69
N GLN A 259 3.99 -31.93 -10.89
CA GLN A 259 2.79 -32.00 -10.07
C GLN A 259 3.13 -32.22 -8.59
N THR A 260 4.06 -33.13 -8.29
CA THR A 260 4.53 -33.39 -6.91
C THR A 260 5.20 -32.17 -6.30
N ALA A 261 6.02 -31.44 -7.07
CA ALA A 261 6.69 -30.23 -6.61
C ALA A 261 5.71 -29.11 -6.23
N THR A 262 4.54 -29.07 -6.86
CA THR A 262 3.44 -28.15 -6.48
C THR A 262 2.57 -28.66 -5.34
N GLY A 263 2.89 -29.81 -4.71
CA GLY A 263 2.02 -30.44 -3.73
C GLY A 263 0.64 -30.80 -4.28
N GLY A 264 0.53 -30.99 -5.61
CA GLY A 264 -0.74 -31.20 -6.31
C GLY A 264 -1.56 -29.95 -6.57
N ALA A 265 -1.07 -28.75 -6.24
CA ALA A 265 -1.79 -27.49 -6.48
C ALA A 265 -1.92 -27.13 -7.96
N VAL A 266 -1.07 -27.70 -8.83
CA VAL A 266 -1.20 -27.60 -10.28
C VAL A 266 -1.33 -29.01 -10.86
N PHE A 267 -2.41 -29.24 -11.60
CA PHE A 267 -2.63 -30.48 -12.31
C PHE A 267 -1.86 -30.50 -13.63
N PHE A 268 -1.17 -31.61 -13.92
CA PHE A 268 -0.43 -31.78 -15.17
C PHE A 268 -0.91 -33.02 -15.93
N SER A 269 -1.13 -32.89 -17.23
CA SER A 269 -1.49 -34.03 -18.09
C SER A 269 -1.04 -33.85 -19.53
N ILE A 270 -1.06 -34.93 -20.31
CA ILE A 270 -0.91 -34.90 -21.77
C ILE A 270 -2.28 -35.13 -22.40
N GLY A 271 -2.64 -34.32 -23.38
CA GLY A 271 -3.89 -34.48 -24.12
C GLY A 271 -4.35 -33.22 -24.82
N ALA A 272 -5.63 -33.20 -25.20
CA ALA A 272 -6.25 -32.01 -25.75
C ALA A 272 -6.43 -30.95 -24.65
N SER A 273 -6.00 -29.71 -24.94
CA SER A 273 -6.22 -28.60 -24.03
C SER A 273 -7.71 -28.31 -23.81
N ASN A 274 -8.00 -27.71 -22.66
CA ASN A 274 -9.33 -27.23 -22.33
C ASN A 274 -9.29 -25.74 -21.91
N PRO A 275 -10.44 -25.04 -21.91
CA PRO A 275 -10.47 -23.60 -21.62
C PRO A 275 -9.97 -23.18 -20.22
N ALA A 276 -9.87 -24.13 -19.29
CA ALA A 276 -9.44 -23.94 -17.90
C ALA A 276 -8.01 -24.48 -17.64
N SER A 277 -7.20 -24.59 -18.69
CA SER A 277 -5.81 -25.05 -18.62
C SER A 277 -4.87 -24.12 -19.37
N VAL A 278 -3.59 -24.11 -18.99
CA VAL A 278 -2.51 -23.48 -19.76
C VAL A 278 -2.01 -24.53 -20.76
N PRO A 279 -2.28 -24.39 -22.08
CA PRO A 279 -1.75 -25.30 -23.08
C PRO A 279 -0.25 -25.09 -23.27
N VAL A 280 0.50 -26.19 -23.28
CA VAL A 280 1.95 -26.20 -23.55
C VAL A 280 2.24 -27.17 -24.68
N LYS A 281 2.75 -26.65 -25.80
CA LYS A 281 3.10 -27.48 -26.96
C LYS A 281 4.51 -28.04 -26.82
N PHE A 282 4.65 -29.34 -26.96
CA PHE A 282 5.93 -30.03 -26.96
C PHE A 282 6.30 -30.43 -28.38
N SER A 283 7.50 -30.07 -28.83
CA SER A 283 8.00 -30.46 -30.15
C SER A 283 9.50 -30.71 -30.17
N ILE A 284 9.97 -31.36 -31.23
CA ILE A 284 11.40 -31.45 -31.56
C ILE A 284 11.66 -30.51 -32.74
N ASP A 285 12.46 -29.47 -32.53
CA ASP A 285 12.79 -28.44 -33.51
C ASP A 285 14.16 -27.81 -33.20
N SER A 286 15.20 -28.27 -33.90
CA SER A 286 16.56 -27.75 -33.78
C SER A 286 16.76 -26.35 -34.36
N ALA A 287 15.86 -25.88 -35.24
CA ALA A 287 16.01 -24.58 -35.86
C ALA A 287 15.66 -23.43 -34.89
N THR A 288 14.80 -23.70 -33.92
CA THR A 288 14.32 -22.70 -32.95
C THR A 288 14.85 -22.91 -31.54
N CYS A 289 15.44 -24.07 -31.24
CA CYS A 289 16.09 -24.34 -29.96
C CYS A 289 17.56 -24.72 -30.12
N PRO A 290 18.51 -23.82 -29.77
CA PRO A 290 19.95 -24.13 -29.83
C PRO A 290 20.45 -25.01 -28.67
N TYR A 291 19.68 -25.10 -27.58
CA TYR A 291 20.00 -25.87 -26.37
C TYR A 291 19.31 -27.25 -26.37
N VAL A 292 19.48 -28.04 -25.31
CA VAL A 292 18.83 -29.37 -25.24
C VAL A 292 17.30 -29.24 -25.16
N GLY A 293 16.83 -28.23 -24.42
CA GLY A 293 15.44 -27.81 -24.32
C GLY A 293 15.34 -26.29 -24.28
N CYS A 294 14.20 -25.76 -24.75
CA CYS A 294 13.89 -24.36 -24.74
C CYS A 294 12.41 -24.16 -24.41
N THR A 295 12.13 -23.51 -23.29
CA THR A 295 10.77 -23.16 -22.87
C THR A 295 10.46 -21.71 -23.19
N THR A 296 9.33 -21.47 -23.86
CA THR A 296 8.79 -20.13 -24.09
C THR A 296 7.35 -20.06 -23.59
N MET A 297 7.05 -19.05 -22.80
CA MET A 297 5.69 -18.80 -22.29
C MET A 297 5.14 -17.50 -22.87
N VAL A 298 3.83 -17.47 -23.13
CA VAL A 298 3.11 -16.30 -23.62
C VAL A 298 2.40 -15.65 -22.44
N ASP A 299 2.83 -14.44 -22.11
CA ASP A 299 2.40 -13.73 -20.90
C ASP A 299 1.45 -12.58 -21.24
N VAL A 300 0.36 -12.45 -20.48
CA VAL A 300 -0.48 -11.25 -20.43
C VAL A 300 -0.48 -10.78 -18.98
N GLN A 301 0.02 -9.57 -18.72
CA GLN A 301 0.10 -8.99 -17.36
C GLN A 301 0.75 -9.94 -16.33
N ASN A 302 1.90 -10.55 -16.70
CA ASN A 302 2.64 -11.53 -15.89
C ASN A 302 1.92 -12.87 -15.66
N VAL A 303 0.83 -13.13 -16.37
CA VAL A 303 0.06 -14.38 -16.30
C VAL A 303 0.21 -15.17 -17.61
N ALA A 304 0.71 -16.40 -17.53
CA ALA A 304 0.93 -17.30 -18.65
C ALA A 304 -0.41 -17.78 -19.19
N GLN A 305 -0.66 -17.45 -20.46
CA GLN A 305 -1.82 -17.89 -21.19
C GLN A 305 -1.56 -19.24 -21.87
N SER A 306 -0.33 -19.46 -22.34
CA SER A 306 0.11 -20.67 -23.05
C SER A 306 1.63 -20.75 -23.05
N GLY A 307 2.16 -21.85 -23.55
CA GLY A 307 3.60 -22.00 -23.75
C GLY A 307 3.96 -23.03 -24.81
N LYS A 308 5.27 -23.18 -25.00
CA LYS A 308 5.88 -24.24 -25.80
C LYS A 308 7.18 -24.66 -25.14
N VAL A 309 7.49 -25.95 -25.26
CA VAL A 309 8.76 -26.55 -24.92
C VAL A 309 9.27 -27.22 -26.18
N GLN A 310 10.45 -26.82 -26.63
CA GLN A 310 11.06 -27.33 -27.85
C GLN A 310 12.37 -28.00 -27.50
N TYR A 311 12.54 -29.24 -27.93
CA TYR A 311 13.80 -29.97 -27.79
C TYR A 311 14.57 -29.88 -29.11
N ARG A 312 15.89 -29.74 -29.03
CA ARG A 312 16.71 -29.70 -30.25
C ARG A 312 16.64 -31.02 -31.03
N ASP A 313 16.61 -32.13 -30.32
CA ASP A 313 16.65 -33.47 -30.89
C ASP A 313 15.87 -34.48 -30.03
N LEU A 314 15.76 -35.72 -30.52
CA LEU A 314 15.09 -36.80 -29.79
C LEU A 314 15.78 -37.10 -28.45
N GLY A 315 17.08 -36.87 -28.33
CA GLY A 315 17.84 -37.11 -27.10
C GLY A 315 17.33 -36.25 -25.95
N GLY A 316 17.11 -34.95 -26.19
CA GLY A 316 16.49 -34.06 -25.21
C GLY A 316 15.05 -34.48 -24.85
N ALA A 317 14.28 -34.93 -25.85
CA ALA A 317 12.88 -35.36 -25.65
C ALA A 317 12.72 -36.70 -24.88
N VAL A 318 13.78 -37.49 -24.72
CA VAL A 318 13.77 -38.76 -23.96
C VAL A 318 14.62 -38.71 -22.69
N SER A 319 15.27 -37.58 -22.41
CA SER A 319 16.00 -37.35 -21.17
C SER A 319 15.05 -36.88 -20.09
N LEU A 320 14.84 -37.69 -19.05
CA LEU A 320 13.96 -37.31 -17.94
C LEU A 320 14.41 -36.01 -17.27
N PHE A 321 15.72 -35.81 -17.14
CA PHE A 321 16.29 -34.59 -16.59
C PHE A 321 15.88 -33.38 -17.42
N ASP A 322 16.14 -33.39 -18.73
CA ASP A 322 15.88 -32.24 -19.60
C ASP A 322 14.38 -31.95 -19.67
N VAL A 323 13.55 -32.98 -19.84
CA VAL A 323 12.08 -32.81 -19.90
C VAL A 323 11.53 -32.26 -18.58
N ALA A 324 12.02 -32.74 -17.43
CA ALA A 324 11.60 -32.24 -16.11
C ALA A 324 12.11 -30.83 -15.84
N HIS A 325 13.33 -30.51 -16.26
CA HIS A 325 13.91 -29.17 -16.17
C HIS A 325 13.06 -28.16 -16.94
N GLU A 326 12.67 -28.46 -18.17
CA GLU A 326 11.75 -27.61 -18.93
C GLU A 326 10.38 -27.47 -18.24
N GLN A 327 9.91 -28.47 -17.48
CA GLN A 327 8.69 -28.29 -16.66
C GLN A 327 8.89 -27.28 -15.54
N GLY A 328 10.10 -27.10 -15.01
CA GLY A 328 10.41 -26.03 -14.07
C GLY A 328 10.22 -24.65 -14.70
N HIS A 329 10.66 -24.46 -15.94
CA HIS A 329 10.39 -23.22 -16.68
C HIS A 329 8.91 -23.01 -16.98
N VAL A 330 8.15 -24.08 -17.27
CA VAL A 330 6.68 -24.01 -17.39
C VAL A 330 6.05 -23.56 -16.06
N LEU A 331 6.58 -24.04 -14.93
CA LEU A 331 6.23 -23.60 -13.57
C LEU A 331 6.74 -22.19 -13.21
N ARG A 332 7.38 -21.49 -14.15
CA ARG A 332 7.90 -20.12 -14.02
C ARG A 332 9.14 -20.00 -13.15
N PHE A 333 9.88 -21.08 -12.99
CA PHE A 333 11.20 -21.02 -12.39
C PHE A 333 12.25 -20.67 -13.41
N GLU A 334 13.22 -19.89 -12.97
CA GLU A 334 14.42 -19.57 -13.72
C GLU A 334 15.61 -20.39 -13.20
N HIS A 335 16.69 -20.40 -13.98
CA HIS A 335 17.94 -21.03 -13.56
C HIS A 335 18.51 -20.38 -12.31
N HIS A 336 19.20 -21.17 -11.50
CA HIS A 336 19.87 -20.68 -10.31
C HIS A 336 21.21 -21.37 -10.05
N ALA A 337 22.04 -20.79 -9.19
CA ALA A 337 23.38 -21.32 -8.86
C ALA A 337 23.37 -22.50 -7.86
N PHE A 338 22.23 -22.73 -7.21
CA PHE A 338 22.09 -23.69 -6.11
C PHE A 338 21.77 -25.11 -6.57
N ILE A 339 21.82 -26.06 -5.64
CA ILE A 339 21.45 -27.46 -5.89
C ILE A 339 19.96 -27.56 -6.18
N GLY A 340 19.62 -28.21 -7.30
CA GLY A 340 18.24 -28.41 -7.72
C GLY A 340 18.15 -28.82 -9.18
N LEU A 341 16.93 -29.14 -9.60
CA LEU A 341 16.62 -29.50 -10.99
C LEU A 341 16.89 -28.32 -11.94
N MET A 342 16.64 -27.09 -11.48
CA MET A 342 16.89 -25.82 -12.18
C MET A 342 18.28 -25.26 -11.89
N GLY A 343 19.13 -26.03 -11.20
CA GLY A 343 20.50 -25.64 -10.85
C GLY A 343 21.45 -25.76 -12.04
N GLY A 344 22.12 -24.66 -12.42
CA GLY A 344 23.00 -24.62 -13.60
C GLY A 344 24.27 -25.49 -13.51
N ASN A 345 24.65 -25.97 -12.33
CA ASN A 345 25.93 -26.66 -12.08
C ASN A 345 25.84 -28.19 -11.92
N LEU A 346 24.66 -28.81 -12.03
CA LEU A 346 24.45 -30.22 -11.66
C LEU A 346 24.02 -31.16 -12.80
N GLY A 347 24.17 -30.73 -14.05
CA GLY A 347 23.69 -31.43 -15.26
C GLY A 347 23.50 -32.95 -15.12
N GLY A 348 22.24 -33.39 -15.11
CA GLY A 348 21.85 -34.80 -15.17
C GLY A 348 21.92 -35.62 -13.87
N ILE A 349 22.44 -35.08 -12.76
CA ILE A 349 22.56 -35.84 -11.49
C ILE A 349 21.27 -35.77 -10.65
N VAL A 350 20.51 -34.68 -10.79
CA VAL A 350 19.31 -34.40 -9.98
C VAL A 350 18.07 -34.45 -10.87
N ILE A 351 17.21 -35.45 -10.66
CA ILE A 351 15.99 -35.67 -11.47
C ILE A 351 14.70 -35.18 -10.80
N ASP A 352 14.79 -34.47 -9.68
CA ASP A 352 13.65 -33.93 -8.94
C ASP A 352 13.99 -32.55 -8.37
N PHE A 353 12.97 -31.71 -8.17
CA PHE A 353 13.14 -30.41 -7.55
C PHE A 353 13.67 -30.57 -6.12
N SER A 354 14.65 -29.74 -5.77
CA SER A 354 15.19 -29.64 -4.43
C SER A 354 14.10 -29.17 -3.45
N PRO A 355 14.28 -29.42 -2.14
CA PRO A 355 13.37 -28.90 -1.13
C PRO A 355 13.19 -27.37 -1.18
N ALA A 356 14.25 -26.62 -1.54
CA ALA A 356 14.18 -25.17 -1.72
C ALA A 356 13.31 -24.80 -2.92
N GLU A 357 13.52 -25.43 -4.08
CA GLU A 357 12.70 -25.22 -5.27
C GLU A 357 11.23 -25.52 -4.99
N LYS A 358 10.91 -26.67 -4.36
CA LYS A 358 9.54 -27.06 -3.97
C LYS A 358 8.91 -26.02 -3.04
N THR A 359 9.65 -25.57 -2.04
CA THR A 359 9.21 -24.54 -1.08
C THR A 359 8.85 -23.24 -1.79
N TYR A 360 9.69 -22.79 -2.71
CA TYR A 360 9.49 -21.53 -3.41
C TYR A 360 8.45 -21.64 -4.54
N ILE A 361 8.30 -22.80 -5.19
CA ILE A 361 7.17 -23.11 -6.10
C ILE A 361 5.85 -22.94 -5.34
N LEU A 362 5.70 -23.58 -4.19
CA LEU A 362 4.47 -23.52 -3.39
C LEU A 362 4.15 -22.09 -2.93
N GLN A 363 5.17 -21.30 -2.58
CA GLN A 363 4.98 -19.92 -2.17
C GLN A 363 4.65 -19.00 -3.36
N ALA A 364 5.31 -19.18 -4.51
CA ALA A 364 4.98 -18.46 -5.74
C ALA A 364 3.53 -18.75 -6.16
N LEU A 365 3.04 -19.98 -5.96
CA LEU A 365 1.65 -20.37 -6.18
C LEU A 365 0.65 -19.70 -5.22
N ARG A 366 1.10 -19.00 -4.19
CA ARG A 366 0.28 -18.22 -3.25
C ARG A 366 0.50 -16.71 -3.38
N THR A 367 1.47 -16.29 -4.18
CA THR A 367 1.79 -14.88 -4.43
C THR A 367 1.02 -14.38 -5.66
N GLU A 368 0.55 -13.13 -5.64
CA GLU A 368 -0.10 -12.54 -6.82
C GLU A 368 0.90 -12.37 -7.98
N ALA A 369 0.43 -12.56 -9.21
CA ALA A 369 1.22 -12.26 -10.39
C ALA A 369 1.54 -10.76 -10.46
N GLY A 370 2.73 -10.40 -10.94
CA GLY A 370 3.17 -9.00 -11.03
C GLY A 370 3.76 -8.44 -9.75
N ASN A 371 3.77 -9.20 -8.65
CA ASN A 371 4.47 -8.81 -7.45
C ASN A 371 5.99 -8.72 -7.68
N THR A 372 6.70 -7.80 -7.02
CA THR A 372 8.15 -7.63 -7.21
C THR A 372 8.92 -8.03 -5.96
N PHE A 373 10.18 -8.43 -6.10
CA PHE A 373 11.04 -8.74 -4.96
C PHE A 373 11.17 -7.51 -4.03
N PRO A 374 11.18 -7.66 -2.68
CA PRO A 374 11.10 -8.88 -1.86
C PRO A 374 9.67 -9.36 -1.54
N ASP A 375 8.77 -9.41 -2.52
CA ASP A 375 7.33 -9.68 -2.31
C ASP A 375 6.65 -8.48 -1.61
N ASN A 376 7.17 -7.26 -1.79
CA ASN A 376 6.48 -6.08 -1.26
C ASN A 376 5.22 -5.85 -2.09
N ALA A 377 4.05 -5.87 -1.45
CA ALA A 377 2.85 -5.39 -2.13
C ALA A 377 3.17 -3.96 -2.60
N PRO A 378 2.91 -3.61 -3.87
CA PRO A 378 3.05 -2.22 -4.29
C PRO A 378 2.19 -1.41 -3.34
N ALA A 379 2.79 -0.41 -2.67
CA ALA A 379 2.02 0.59 -1.94
C ALA A 379 0.95 1.07 -2.92
N ARG A 380 -0.30 0.63 -2.73
CA ARG A 380 -1.41 1.11 -3.56
C ARG A 380 -1.46 2.61 -3.26
N ARG A 381 -0.95 3.40 -4.21
CA ARG A 381 -0.92 4.85 -4.13
C ARG A 381 -2.33 5.40 -4.14
#